data_AF-A0A392TAS2-F1
#
_entry.id   AF-A0A392TAS2-F1
#
_cell.length_a   1.000
_cell.length_b   1.000
_cell.length_c   1.000
_cell.angle_alpha   90.00
_cell.angle_beta   90.00
_cell.angle_gamma   90.00
#
_symmetry.space_group_name_H-M   'P 1'
#
loop_
_entity.id
_entity.type
_entity.pdbx_description
1 polymer ?
#
loop_
_entity_poly.entity_id
_entity_poly.type
_entity_poly.pdbx_seq_one_letter_code
_entity_poly.pdbx_strand_id
1 'polypeptide(L)'
;QVSHEDQAKNVEPTSSADYESTTRTDDSLDDDGASLPKPIPNICLPAEVLQDVKNLAPEDALDKLLSSYAAYIPTAADREKALQLEQADH
;
A
#
# COMPACT_ATOMS: atom_id res chain seq x y z
N GLN A 1 -2.18 15.51 49.44
CA GLN A 1 -0.88 15.69 48.78
C GLN A 1 -1.04 15.26 47.33
N VAL A 2 -0.77 16.20 46.44
CA VAL A 2 -0.65 16.00 44.99
C VAL A 2 0.63 15.22 44.71
N SER A 3 0.57 14.27 43.78
CA SER A 3 1.61 14.00 42.78
C SER A 3 1.09 12.96 41.80
N HIS A 4 0.50 13.43 40.71
CA HIS A 4 0.44 12.68 39.47
C HIS A 4 1.31 13.48 38.49
N GLU A 5 2.55 13.04 38.33
CA GLU A 5 3.48 13.59 37.36
C GLU A 5 4.37 12.44 36.90
N ASP A 6 4.10 11.93 35.70
CA ASP A 6 5.15 11.41 34.85
C ASP A 6 4.74 11.68 33.39
N GLN A 7 5.18 12.85 32.94
CA GLN A 7 5.20 13.27 31.56
C GLN A 7 6.62 12.98 31.07
N ALA A 8 6.78 12.07 30.10
CA ALA A 8 7.34 12.41 28.78
C ALA A 8 7.78 11.18 27.97
N LYS A 9 7.43 11.25 26.68
CA LYS A 9 8.25 10.95 25.50
C LYS A 9 8.87 9.55 25.37
N ASN A 10 8.24 8.73 24.53
CA ASN A 10 9.00 8.01 23.50
C ASN A 10 8.13 7.84 22.24
N VAL A 11 7.99 8.94 21.49
CA VAL A 11 7.76 8.85 20.05
C VAL A 11 9.15 8.70 19.47
N GLU A 12 9.48 7.50 18.99
CA GLU A 12 10.60 7.29 18.09
C GLU A 12 10.06 7.47 16.66
N PRO A 13 10.46 8.53 15.92
CA PRO A 13 9.98 8.76 14.58
C PRO A 13 11.14 8.63 13.60
N THR A 14 11.50 7.43 13.15
CA THR A 14 12.44 7.31 12.03
C THR A 14 12.23 6.02 11.24
N SER A 15 11.63 6.11 10.07
CA SER A 15 12.23 5.59 8.84
C SER A 15 11.45 6.06 7.62
N SER A 16 12.19 6.65 6.68
CA SER A 16 11.74 7.38 5.50
C SER A 16 11.07 6.50 4.45
N ALA A 17 10.01 7.02 3.86
CA ALA A 17 9.92 7.11 2.42
C ALA A 17 9.18 8.40 2.12
N ASP A 18 9.93 9.44 1.76
CA ASP A 18 9.43 10.63 1.10
C ASP A 18 8.69 10.19 -0.17
N TYR A 19 7.40 9.88 -0.06
CA TYR A 19 6.52 10.01 -1.20
C TYR A 19 6.36 11.52 -1.40
N GLU A 20 7.16 12.06 -2.30
CA GLU A 20 7.00 13.40 -2.84
C GLU A 20 5.62 13.48 -3.51
N SER A 21 4.57 13.71 -2.71
CA SER A 21 3.28 14.11 -3.24
C SER A 21 3.49 15.51 -3.78
N THR A 22 3.62 15.61 -5.09
CA THR A 22 3.69 16.88 -5.81
C THR A 22 2.46 17.70 -5.40
N THR A 23 2.68 18.66 -4.50
CA THR A 23 1.70 19.63 -4.07
C THR A 23 1.48 20.57 -5.25
N ARG A 24 0.53 20.21 -6.13
CA ARG A 24 -0.03 21.17 -7.06
C ARG A 24 -0.64 22.28 -6.19
N THR A 25 -0.01 23.45 -6.20
CA THR A 25 -0.51 24.68 -5.60
C THR A 25 -1.85 25.01 -6.25
N ASP A 26 -2.92 24.50 -5.64
CA ASP A 26 -4.28 24.92 -5.92
C ASP A 26 -4.54 26.08 -4.96
N ASP A 27 -4.26 27.27 -5.46
CA ASP A 27 -4.51 28.52 -4.77
C ASP A 27 -6.02 28.71 -4.62
N SER A 28 -6.47 28.63 -3.37
CA SER A 28 -7.68 29.19 -2.79
C SER A 28 -9.04 28.80 -3.41
N LEU A 29 -9.82 28.05 -2.63
CA LEU A 29 -11.23 28.38 -2.41
C LEU A 29 -11.66 27.81 -1.05
N ASP A 30 -12.11 28.70 -0.16
CA ASP A 30 -12.82 28.34 1.08
C ASP A 30 -13.93 27.33 0.77
N ASP A 31 -13.76 26.07 1.17
CA ASP A 31 -14.81 25.06 1.14
C ASP A 31 -15.33 24.89 2.57
N ASP A 32 -16.45 25.56 2.82
CA ASP A 32 -17.22 25.48 4.06
C ASP A 32 -17.60 24.02 4.38
N GLY A 33 -16.91 23.42 5.34
CA GLY A 33 -17.52 22.54 6.34
C GLY A 33 -18.19 21.24 5.87
N ALA A 34 -17.96 20.77 4.65
CA ALA A 34 -18.41 19.46 4.20
C ALA A 34 -17.30 18.73 3.45
N SER A 35 -16.30 18.27 4.20
CA SER A 35 -15.29 17.33 3.69
C SER A 35 -15.99 16.05 3.23
N LEU A 36 -16.40 16.03 1.96
CA LEU A 36 -16.95 14.84 1.33
C LEU A 36 -15.91 13.72 1.47
N PRO A 37 -16.30 12.52 1.95
CA PRO A 37 -15.36 11.42 2.04
C PRO A 37 -14.82 11.15 0.65
N LYS A 38 -13.50 11.18 0.50
CA LYS A 38 -12.84 10.80 -0.75
C LYS A 38 -13.35 9.42 -1.15
N PRO A 39 -13.73 9.22 -2.43
CA PRO A 39 -14.24 7.93 -2.86
C PRO A 39 -13.19 6.87 -2.57
N ILE A 40 -13.61 5.75 -1.97
CA ILE A 40 -12.72 4.62 -1.77
C ILE A 40 -12.32 4.15 -3.17
N PRO A 41 -11.01 4.11 -3.49
CA PRO A 41 -10.56 3.63 -4.78
C PRO A 41 -11.05 2.19 -4.95
N ASN A 42 -11.87 1.96 -5.97
CA ASN A 42 -12.32 0.63 -6.32
C ASN A 42 -11.37 0.03 -7.36
N ILE A 43 -11.15 -1.27 -7.24
CA ILE A 43 -10.49 -2.06 -8.27
C ILE A 43 -11.55 -2.96 -8.90
N CYS A 44 -11.59 -2.99 -10.23
CA CYS A 44 -12.47 -3.87 -10.96
C CYS A 44 -11.69 -5.11 -11.39
N LEU A 45 -12.11 -6.28 -10.94
CA LEU A 45 -11.57 -7.55 -11.41
C LEU A 45 -12.28 -7.98 -12.71
N PRO A 46 -11.61 -8.74 -13.59
CA PRO A 46 -12.24 -9.34 -14.76
C PRO A 46 -13.44 -10.22 -14.38
N ALA A 47 -14.43 -10.33 -15.27
CA ALA A 47 -15.67 -11.06 -14.98
C ALA A 47 -15.44 -12.55 -14.64
N GLU A 48 -14.47 -13.18 -15.31
CA GLU A 48 -14.07 -14.57 -15.06
C GLU A 48 -13.54 -14.73 -13.63
N VAL A 49 -12.63 -13.84 -13.22
CA VAL A 49 -12.06 -13.81 -11.86
C VAL A 49 -13.15 -13.57 -10.81
N LEU A 50 -14.09 -12.66 -11.08
CA LEU A 50 -15.20 -12.39 -10.17
C LEU A 50 -16.11 -13.61 -9.98
N GLN A 51 -16.37 -14.39 -11.05
CA GLN A 51 -17.13 -15.63 -10.92
C GLN A 51 -16.42 -16.65 -10.05
N ASP A 52 -15.10 -16.75 -10.19
CA ASP A 52 -14.28 -17.69 -9.44
C ASP A 52 -14.20 -17.42 -7.94
N VAL A 53 -14.38 -16.16 -7.52
CA VAL A 53 -14.30 -15.74 -6.10
C VAL A 53 -15.65 -15.36 -5.49
N LYS A 54 -16.74 -15.34 -6.29
CA LYS A 54 -18.06 -14.84 -5.90
C LYS A 54 -18.63 -15.43 -4.60
N ASN A 55 -18.39 -16.71 -4.35
CA ASN A 55 -18.99 -17.46 -3.23
C ASN A 55 -17.96 -17.86 -2.16
N LEU A 56 -16.76 -17.26 -2.19
CA LEU A 56 -15.70 -17.55 -1.24
C LEU A 56 -15.72 -16.55 -0.08
N ALA A 57 -15.20 -16.96 1.07
CA ALA A 57 -14.88 -16.01 2.13
C ALA A 57 -13.76 -15.05 1.66
N PRO A 58 -13.66 -13.84 2.22
CA PRO A 58 -12.64 -12.86 1.80
C PRO A 58 -11.20 -13.41 1.80
N GLU A 59 -10.86 -14.20 2.81
CA GLU A 59 -9.55 -14.82 2.98
C GLU A 59 -9.30 -15.89 1.91
N ASP A 60 -10.28 -16.76 1.66
CA ASP A 60 -10.22 -17.82 0.64
C ASP A 60 -10.17 -17.23 -0.78
N ALA A 61 -10.89 -16.14 -1.02
CA ALA A 61 -10.84 -15.40 -2.28
C ALA A 61 -9.44 -14.83 -2.53
N LEU A 62 -8.82 -14.24 -1.50
CA LEU A 62 -7.46 -13.72 -1.60
C LEU A 62 -6.45 -14.86 -1.84
N ASP A 63 -6.53 -15.96 -1.09
CA ASP A 63 -5.64 -17.10 -1.27
C ASP A 63 -5.75 -17.70 -2.68
N LYS A 64 -6.97 -17.85 -3.19
CA LYS A 64 -7.22 -18.32 -4.56
C LYS A 64 -6.63 -17.38 -5.60
N LEU A 65 -6.76 -16.07 -5.42
CA LEU A 65 -6.18 -15.07 -6.33
C LEU A 65 -4.66 -15.14 -6.33
N LEU A 66 -4.05 -15.26 -5.16
CA LEU A 66 -2.60 -15.38 -5.03
C LEU A 66 -2.10 -16.68 -5.66
N SER A 67 -2.76 -17.80 -5.38
CA SER A 67 -2.38 -19.11 -5.94
C SER A 67 -2.55 -19.17 -7.47
N SER A 68 -3.55 -18.48 -8.03
CA SER A 68 -3.87 -18.55 -9.46
C SER A 68 -3.12 -17.51 -10.30
N TYR A 69 -2.86 -16.33 -9.74
CA TYR A 69 -2.36 -15.16 -10.48
C TYR A 69 -1.10 -14.52 -9.89
N ALA A 70 -0.73 -14.80 -8.64
CA ALA A 70 0.51 -14.27 -8.06
C ALA A 70 1.75 -15.10 -8.40
N ALA A 71 1.67 -15.96 -9.42
CA ALA A 71 2.85 -16.52 -10.05
C ALA A 71 3.64 -15.38 -10.71
N TYR A 72 4.54 -14.78 -9.94
CA TYR A 72 5.50 -13.83 -10.46
C TYR A 72 6.38 -14.56 -11.48
N ILE A 73 6.31 -14.12 -12.73
CA ILE A 73 7.15 -14.63 -13.81
C ILE A 73 8.34 -13.67 -13.94
N PRO A 74 9.56 -14.06 -13.53
CA PRO A 74 10.72 -13.18 -13.60
C PRO A 74 10.99 -12.79 -15.05
N THR A 75 11.03 -11.49 -15.33
CA THR A 75 11.43 -10.97 -16.63
C THR A 75 12.94 -11.12 -16.82
N ALA A 76 13.41 -10.94 -18.06
CA ALA A 76 14.85 -10.94 -18.34
C ALA A 76 15.59 -9.88 -17.52
N ALA A 77 14.98 -8.72 -17.30
CA ALA A 77 15.54 -7.65 -16.48
C ALA A 77 15.65 -8.07 -15.01
N ASP A 78 14.62 -8.72 -14.46
CA ASP A 78 14.65 -9.22 -13.08
C ASP A 78 15.78 -10.24 -12.86
N ARG A 79 16.01 -11.11 -13.85
CA ARG A 79 17.12 -12.08 -13.85
C ARG A 79 18.48 -11.40 -13.94
N GLU A 80 18.64 -10.39 -14.80
CA GLU A 80 19.87 -9.61 -14.91
C GLU A 80 20.21 -8.90 -13.60
N LYS A 81 19.20 -8.33 -12.93
CA LYS A 81 19.37 -7.69 -11.61
C LYS A 81 19.78 -8.68 -10.53
N ALA A 82 19.19 -9.88 -10.53
CA ALA A 82 19.60 -10.94 -9.60
C ALA A 82 21.07 -11.34 -9.81
N LEU A 83 21.53 -11.46 -11.07
CA LEU A 83 22.93 -11.78 -11.37
C LEU A 83 23.90 -10.66 -10.96
N GLN A 84 23.55 -9.39 -11.18
CA GLN A 84 24.37 -8.25 -10.74
C GLN A 84 24.51 -8.22 -9.21
N LEU A 85 23.46 -8.57 -8.48
CA LEU A 85 23.50 -8.63 -7.02
C LEU A 85 24.43 -9.74 -6.52
N GLU A 86 24.37 -10.94 -7.13
CA GLU A 86 25.28 -12.05 -6.81
C GLU A 86 26.75 -11.68 -7.10
N GLN A 87 27.00 -10.96 -8.19
CA GLN A 87 28.34 -10.47 -8.53
C GLN A 87 28.85 -9.35 -7.62
N ALA A 88 27.97 -8.60 -6.97
CA ALA A 88 28.32 -7.50 -6.08
C ALA A 88 28.59 -7.94 -4.64
N ASP A 89 28.16 -9.14 -4.26
CA ASP A 89 28.42 -9.74 -2.94
C ASP A 89 29.79 -10.47 -2.87
N HIS A 90 30.51 -10.53 -4.00
CA HIS A 90 31.84 -11.12 -4.16
C HIS A 90 32.93 -10.08 -4.35
#